data_AF-A0A6S7I5Q7-F1
#
_entry.id   AF-A0A6S7I5Q7-F1
#
_cell.length_a   1.000
_cell.length_b   1.000
_cell.length_c   1.000
_cell.angle_alpha   90.00
_cell.angle_beta   90.00
_cell.angle_gamma   90.00
#
_symmetry.space_group_name_H-M   'P 1'
#
loop_
_entity.id
_entity.type
_entity.pdbx_description
1 polymer ?
#
loop_
_entity_poly.entity_id
_entity_poly.type
_entity_poly.pdbx_seq_one_letter_code
_entity_poly.pdbx_strand_id
1 'polypeptide(L)'
;DLPGYIKNKSKIALFADDSKLYKTISKLSDSEALQEDLSCLCDWCKDWNMDFNTSKCKALNISKKKSPTVWNYQLNNESLVTVKEITDLGISINDKLLWSLHIAQISKRANRTL
;
A
#
# COMPACT_ATOMS: atom_id res chain seq x y z
N ASP A 1 10.71 13.21 -13.06
CA ASP A 1 9.61 13.36 -12.11
C ASP A 1 9.09 11.97 -11.73
N LEU A 2 8.61 11.77 -10.50
CA LEU A 2 8.35 10.46 -9.90
C LEU A 2 7.39 9.54 -10.72
N PRO A 3 6.33 10.06 -11.38
CA PRO A 3 5.48 9.24 -12.25
C PRO A 3 6.22 8.63 -13.45
N GLY A 4 7.36 9.19 -13.87
CA GLY A 4 8.16 8.69 -14.98
C GLY A 4 8.99 7.44 -14.66
N TYR A 5 9.15 7.09 -13.38
CA TYR A 5 9.87 5.88 -12.95
C TYR A 5 8.97 4.64 -12.91
N ILE A 6 7.65 4.81 -12.97
CA ILE A 6 6.67 3.73 -12.94
C ILE A 6 6.43 3.25 -14.38
N LYS A 7 6.87 2.04 -14.68
CA LYS A 7 6.92 1.52 -16.06
C LYS A 7 5.74 0.61 -16.37
N ASN A 8 5.22 -0.09 -15.37
CA ASN A 8 4.25 -1.15 -15.58
C ASN A 8 2.80 -0.75 -15.28
N LYS A 9 2.44 0.52 -15.52
CA LYS A 9 1.08 1.06 -15.36
C LYS A 9 0.50 0.91 -13.94
N SER A 10 1.34 0.73 -12.93
CA SER A 10 0.91 0.97 -11.55
C SER A 10 0.54 2.44 -11.39
N LYS A 11 -0.30 2.74 -10.39
CA LYS A 11 -0.67 4.11 -10.05
C LYS A 11 0.05 4.49 -8.77
N ILE A 12 0.44 5.75 -8.69
CA ILE A 12 1.01 6.34 -7.48
C ILE A 12 0.12 7.48 -7.01
N ALA A 13 -0.15 7.50 -5.71
CA ALA A 13 -0.76 8.61 -5.02
C ALA A 13 0.24 9.16 -4.01
N LEU A 14 0.37 10.49 -3.95
CA LEU A 14 1.30 11.20 -3.09
C LEU A 14 0.51 12.14 -2.19
N PHE A 15 0.88 12.20 -0.92
CA PHE A 15 0.34 13.18 0.02
C PHE A 15 1.39 13.47 1.09
N ALA A 16 1.84 14.73 1.15
CA ALA A 16 2.97 15.12 2.01
C ALA A 16 4.18 14.18 1.81
N ASP A 17 4.68 13.57 2.88
CA ASP A 17 5.77 12.58 2.87
C ASP A 17 5.32 11.14 2.56
N ASP A 18 4.01 10.87 2.53
CA ASP A 18 3.47 9.55 2.25
C ASP A 18 3.28 9.31 0.74
N SER A 19 3.68 8.13 0.28
CA SER A 19 3.45 7.64 -1.07
C SER A 19 2.76 6.28 -1.06
N LYS A 20 1.84 6.08 -2.00
CA LYS A 20 1.03 4.87 -2.15
C LYS A 20 1.14 4.38 -3.59
N LEU A 21 1.80 3.25 -3.78
CA LEU A 21 1.87 2.54 -5.07
C LEU A 21 0.81 1.44 -5.08
N TYR A 22 -0.03 1.40 -6.10
CA TYR A 22 -1.13 0.43 -6.18
C TYR A 22 -1.43 0.00 -7.62
N LYS A 23 -1.87 -1.25 -7.74
CA LYS A 23 -2.23 -1.89 -9.02
C LYS A 23 -3.32 -2.92 -8.82
N THR A 24 -4.19 -3.09 -9.81
CA THR A 24 -5.16 -4.19 -9.85
C THR A 24 -4.45 -5.49 -10.24
N ILE A 25 -4.51 -6.49 -9.35
CA ILE A 25 -3.86 -7.78 -9.55
C ILE A 25 -4.89 -8.82 -10.00
N SER A 26 -4.76 -9.29 -11.25
CA SER A 26 -5.61 -10.34 -11.82
C SER A 26 -4.85 -11.65 -12.05
N LYS A 27 -3.55 -11.56 -12.33
CA LYS A 27 -2.64 -12.68 -12.59
C LYS A 27 -1.29 -12.46 -11.90
N LEU A 28 -0.46 -13.50 -11.85
CA LEU A 28 0.85 -13.46 -11.21
C LEU A 28 1.77 -12.37 -11.78
N SER A 29 1.75 -12.19 -13.10
CA SER A 29 2.56 -11.16 -13.76
C SER A 29 2.15 -9.73 -13.44
N ASP A 30 0.94 -9.50 -12.90
CA ASP A 30 0.60 -8.18 -12.38
C ASP A 30 1.32 -7.89 -11.06
N SER A 31 1.53 -8.93 -10.23
CA SER A 31 2.30 -8.83 -8.98
C SER A 31 3.79 -8.61 -9.27
N GLU A 32 4.35 -9.35 -10.23
CA GLU A 32 5.73 -9.15 -10.70
C GLU A 32 5.92 -7.72 -11.21
N ALA A 33 5.00 -7.24 -12.04
CA ALA A 33 5.02 -5.88 -12.55
C ALA A 33 4.91 -4.81 -11.44
N LEU A 34 4.13 -5.05 -10.39
CA LEU A 34 4.05 -4.15 -9.24
C LEU A 34 5.36 -4.18 -8.43
N GLN A 35 6.01 -5.34 -8.31
CA GLN A 35 7.32 -5.47 -7.68
C GLN A 35 8.40 -4.72 -8.46
N GLU A 36 8.40 -4.78 -9.79
CA GLU A 36 9.32 -4.01 -10.64
C GLU A 36 9.11 -2.50 -10.48
N ASP A 37 7.86 -2.04 -10.45
CA ASP A 37 7.55 -0.62 -10.21
C ASP A 37 7.99 -0.19 -8.80
N LEU A 38 7.88 -1.07 -7.80
CA LEU A 38 8.38 -0.83 -6.44
C LEU A 38 9.92 -0.74 -6.39
N SER A 39 10.62 -1.56 -7.19
CA SER A 39 12.07 -1.47 -7.34
C SER A 39 12.50 -0.18 -8.04
N CYS A 40 11.79 0.24 -9.09
CA CYS A 40 12.05 1.52 -9.77
C CYS A 40 11.83 2.71 -8.81
N LEU A 41 10.85 2.61 -7.92
CA LEU A 41 10.60 3.61 -6.88
C LEU A 41 11.77 3.68 -5.87
N CYS A 42 12.38 2.55 -5.51
CA CYS A 42 13.58 2.54 -4.67
C CYS A 42 14.75 3.25 -5.35
N ASP A 43 14.95 3.01 -6.65
CA ASP A 43 16.04 3.64 -7.40
C ASP A 43 15.81 5.15 -7.55
N TRP A 44 14.58 5.58 -7.78
CA TRP A 44 14.21 7.00 -7.72
C TRP A 44 14.55 7.62 -6.36
N CYS A 45 14.22 6.97 -5.25
CA CYS A 45 14.56 7.49 -3.93
C CYS A 45 16.08 7.66 -3.75
N LYS A 46 16.88 6.69 -4.21
CA LYS A 46 18.35 6.80 -4.19
C LYS A 46 18.86 7.97 -5.03
N ASP A 47 18.34 8.14 -6.24
CA ASP A 47 18.71 9.25 -7.14
C ASP A 47 18.45 10.62 -6.49
N TRP A 48 17.40 10.70 -5.68
CA TRP A 48 17.00 11.91 -4.96
C TRP A 48 17.57 11.98 -3.53
N ASN A 49 18.46 11.06 -3.16
CA ASN A 49 19.09 10.97 -1.85
C ASN A 49 18.05 10.94 -0.70
N MET A 50 16.96 10.22 -0.93
CA MET A 50 15.88 9.93 0.00
C MET A 50 15.89 8.44 0.38
N ASP A 51 15.44 8.13 1.59
CA ASP A 51 15.30 6.76 2.07
C ASP A 51 13.86 6.43 2.47
N PHE A 52 13.40 5.24 2.10
CA PHE A 52 12.18 4.68 2.64
C PHE A 52 12.41 4.14 4.06
N ASN A 53 11.53 4.50 4.97
CA ASN A 53 11.41 3.79 6.23
C ASN A 53 10.64 2.48 6.02
N THR A 54 11.34 1.46 5.52
CA THR A 54 10.81 0.11 5.22
C THR A 54 10.01 -0.49 6.38
N SER A 55 10.41 -0.22 7.63
CA SER A 55 9.70 -0.69 8.83
C SER A 55 8.28 -0.12 8.96
N LYS A 56 8.05 1.10 8.46
CA LYS A 56 6.74 1.77 8.43
C LYS A 56 5.94 1.44 7.17
N CYS A 57 6.60 1.08 6.08
CA CYS A 57 5.94 0.65 4.85
C CYS A 57 5.21 -0.70 5.08
N LYS A 58 3.96 -0.78 4.59
CA LYS A 58 3.12 -1.98 4.67
C LYS A 58 2.50 -2.29 3.32
N ALA A 59 2.23 -3.57 3.07
CA ALA A 59 1.45 -4.01 1.92
C ALA A 59 0.01 -4.34 2.37
N LEU A 60 -0.99 -3.87 1.63
CA LEU A 60 -2.39 -4.24 1.84
C LEU A 60 -2.94 -4.84 0.54
N ASN A 61 -3.43 -6.07 0.63
CA ASN A 61 -4.11 -6.73 -0.48
C ASN A 61 -5.62 -6.63 -0.27
N ILE A 62 -6.31 -5.93 -1.17
CA ILE A 62 -7.76 -5.72 -1.09
C ILE A 62 -8.46 -6.65 -2.08
N SER A 63 -9.26 -7.58 -1.57
CA SER A 63 -10.00 -8.53 -2.39
C SER A 63 -11.25 -9.05 -1.69
N LYS A 64 -12.32 -9.28 -2.48
CA LYS A 64 -13.53 -10.00 -2.03
C LYS A 64 -13.47 -11.50 -2.33
N LYS A 65 -12.39 -12.00 -2.96
CA LYS A 65 -12.22 -13.42 -3.26
C LYS A 65 -11.96 -14.19 -1.96
N LYS A 66 -12.47 -15.43 -1.88
CA LYS A 66 -12.19 -16.33 -0.74
C LYS A 66 -10.70 -16.67 -0.63
N SER A 67 -10.02 -16.82 -1.76
CA SER A 67 -8.60 -17.13 -1.86
C SER A 67 -7.93 -16.10 -2.78
N PRO A 68 -7.49 -14.94 -2.26
CA PRO A 68 -6.78 -13.95 -3.06
C PRO A 68 -5.35 -14.42 -3.37
N THR A 69 -4.80 -13.93 -4.48
CA THR A 69 -3.37 -14.11 -4.79
C THR A 69 -2.53 -13.43 -3.72
N VAL A 70 -1.65 -14.17 -3.08
CA VAL A 70 -0.71 -13.65 -2.08
C VAL A 70 0.65 -13.46 -2.77
N TRP A 71 1.27 -12.31 -2.53
CA TRP A 71 2.61 -12.01 -3.03
C TRP A 71 3.38 -11.25 -1.94
N ASN A 72 4.62 -11.66 -1.70
CA ASN A 72 5.50 -11.03 -0.72
C ASN A 72 6.33 -9.96 -1.44
N TYR A 73 5.90 -8.71 -1.35
CA TYR A 73 6.62 -7.59 -1.93
C TYR A 73 7.86 -7.23 -1.13
N GLN A 74 8.90 -6.77 -1.81
CA GLN A 74 10.14 -6.32 -1.20
C GLN A 74 10.42 -4.86 -1.52
N LEU A 75 10.87 -4.10 -0.52
CA LEU A 75 11.31 -2.72 -0.64
C LEU A 75 12.73 -2.62 -0.07
N ASN A 76 13.70 -2.13 -0.84
CA ASN A 76 15.12 -2.11 -0.44
C ASN A 76 15.64 -3.46 0.07
N ASN A 77 15.30 -4.57 -0.60
CA ASN A 77 15.63 -5.95 -0.21
C ASN A 77 15.02 -6.43 1.13
N GLU A 78 14.12 -5.65 1.73
CA GLU A 78 13.37 -6.05 2.91
C GLU A 78 11.93 -6.42 2.53
N SER A 79 11.43 -7.53 3.09
CA SER A 79 10.06 -7.96 2.83
C SER A 79 9.05 -7.05 3.54
N LEU A 80 8.12 -6.49 2.77
CA LEU A 80 7.02 -5.69 3.30
C LEU A 80 6.06 -6.57 4.09
N VAL A 81 5.73 -6.14 5.29
CA VAL A 81 4.71 -6.80 6.11
C VAL A 81 3.34 -6.61 5.45
N THR A 82 2.71 -7.72 5.11
CA THR A 82 1.32 -7.71 4.62
C THR A 82 0.38 -7.60 5.81
N VAL A 83 -0.47 -6.57 5.81
CA VAL A 83 -1.45 -6.31 6.87
C VAL A 83 -2.87 -6.53 6.36
N LYS A 84 -3.81 -6.76 7.29
CA LYS A 84 -5.25 -6.87 6.96
C LYS A 84 -6.01 -5.56 7.07
N GLU A 85 -5.40 -4.56 7.70
CA GLU A 85 -5.96 -3.23 7.90
C GLU A 85 -4.83 -2.21 7.86
N ILE A 86 -5.13 -1.05 7.28
CA ILE A 86 -4.28 0.13 7.35
C ILE A 86 -5.16 1.36 7.61
N THR A 87 -4.66 2.30 8.42
CA THR A 87 -5.28 3.62 8.54
C THR A 87 -4.48 4.62 7.73
N ASP A 88 -5.15 5.30 6.80
CA ASP A 88 -4.56 6.29 5.92
C ASP A 88 -5.43 7.56 5.96
N LEU A 89 -4.82 8.70 6.30
CA LEU A 89 -5.52 9.99 6.47
C LEU A 89 -6.74 9.91 7.41
N GLY A 90 -6.67 9.07 8.46
CA GLY A 90 -7.75 8.87 9.42
C GLY A 90 -8.85 7.90 8.97
N ILE A 91 -8.75 7.35 7.76
CA ILE A 91 -9.68 6.36 7.21
C ILE A 91 -9.09 4.97 7.38
N SER A 92 -9.83 4.07 8.00
CA SER A 92 -9.39 2.68 8.19
C SER A 92 -9.91 1.80 7.06
N ILE A 93 -8.99 1.17 6.34
CA ILE A 93 -9.27 0.33 5.18
C ILE A 93 -8.81 -1.09 5.51
N ASN A 94 -9.68 -2.08 5.28
CA ASN A 94 -9.33 -3.50 5.44
C ASN A 94 -9.20 -4.23 4.11
N ASP A 95 -8.64 -5.44 4.18
CA ASP A 95 -8.42 -6.39 3.09
C ASP A 95 -9.70 -6.77 2.32
N LYS A 96 -10.88 -6.53 2.89
CA LYS A 96 -12.19 -6.81 2.25
C LYS A 96 -12.91 -5.56 1.74
N LEU A 97 -12.33 -4.38 1.93
CA LEU A 97 -12.94 -3.08 1.65
C LEU A 97 -14.31 -2.90 2.34
N LEU A 98 -14.42 -3.37 3.59
CA LEU A 98 -15.60 -3.21 4.43
C LEU A 98 -15.45 -2.01 5.36
N TRP A 99 -16.43 -1.11 5.33
CA TRP A 99 -16.44 0.11 6.15
C TRP A 99 -16.90 -0.09 7.60
N SER A 100 -17.41 -1.28 7.94
CA SER A 100 -17.96 -1.58 9.27
C SER A 100 -16.96 -1.31 10.40
N LEU A 101 -15.68 -1.63 10.17
CA LEU A 101 -14.61 -1.40 11.13
C LEU A 101 -14.38 0.09 11.38
N HIS A 102 -14.25 0.87 10.30
CA HIS A 102 -14.07 2.32 10.39
C HIS A 102 -15.27 3.00 11.06
N ILE A 103 -16.49 2.62 10.69
CA ILE A 103 -17.73 3.13 11.29
C ILE A 103 -17.75 2.81 12.79
N ALA A 104 -17.46 1.57 13.19
CA ALA A 104 -17.40 1.19 14.60
C ALA A 104 -16.35 1.98 15.38
N GLN A 105 -15.18 2.22 14.79
CA GLN A 105 -14.11 3.02 15.39
C GLN A 105 -14.55 4.49 15.58
N ILE A 106 -15.21 5.11 14.60
CA ILE A 106 -15.72 6.47 14.71
C ILE A 106 -16.82 6.56 15.77
N SER A 107 -17.82 5.66 15.73
CA SER A 107 -18.92 5.64 16.71
C SER A 107 -18.39 5.48 18.13
N LYS A 108 -17.39 4.60 18.34
CA LYS A 108 -16.74 4.43 19.64
C LYS A 108 -16.01 5.68 20.11
N ARG A 109 -15.32 6.40 19.22
CA ARG A 109 -14.65 7.67 19.54
C ARG A 109 -15.66 8.76 19.94
N ALA A 110 -16.76 8.88 19.19
CA ALA A 110 -17.83 9.82 19.49
C ALA A 110 -18.45 9.54 20.88
N ASN A 111 -18.79 8.28 21.17
CA ASN A 111 -19.38 7.89 22.45
C ASN A 111 -18.45 8.04 23.66
N ARG A 112 -17.12 8.09 23.47
CA ARG A 112 -16.15 8.33 24.56
C ARG A 112 -15.93 9.81 24.85
N THR A 113 -16.48 10.69 24.01
CA THR A 113 -16.39 12.15 24.17
C THR A 113 -17.61 12.72 24.91
N LEU A 114 -18.58 11.85 25.25
CA LEU A 114 -19.66 12.09 26.22
C LEU A 114 -19.18 11.72 27.63
#